data_AF-A0A7S0QG39-F1
#
_entry.id   AF-A0A7S0QG39-F1
#
_cell.length_a   1.000
_cell.length_b   1.000
_cell.length_c   1.000
_cell.angle_alpha   90.00
_cell.angle_beta   90.00
_cell.angle_gamma   90.00
#
_symmetry.space_group_name_H-M   'P 1'
#
loop_
_entity.id
_entity.type
_entity.pdbx_description
1 polymer ?
#
loop_
_entity_poly.entity_id
_entity_poly.type
_entity_poly.pdbx_seq_one_letter_code
_entity_poly.pdbx_strand_id
1 'polypeptide(L)'
;GELTATATILRRCPLFFNLTEGQLEACAAKSTFRVLSAGDNVVKTDDVGDSMFVVVKGTVACLVGGVEVRRFCEGQCFGEVVIYATRTYRLNQEHPTLL
;
A
#
# COMPACT_ATOMS: atom_id res chain seq x y z
N GLY A 1 -6.23 12.64 15.81
CA GLY A 1 -4.95 13.15 15.29
C GLY A 1 -4.54 12.34 14.08
N GLU A 2 -3.36 12.61 13.50
CA GLU A 2 -2.84 11.87 12.34
C GLU A 2 -2.82 10.34 12.60
N LEU A 3 -2.41 9.93 13.81
CA LEU A 3 -2.42 8.53 14.25
C LEU A 3 -3.80 7.85 14.19
N THR A 4 -4.85 8.55 14.64
CA THR A 4 -6.24 8.05 14.63
C THR A 4 -6.75 7.86 13.20
N ALA A 5 -6.36 8.77 12.28
CA ALA A 5 -6.72 8.66 10.88
C ALA A 5 -6.04 7.44 10.23
N THR A 6 -4.75 7.22 10.50
CA THR A 6 -4.01 6.04 10.05
C THR A 6 -4.63 4.75 10.58
N ALA A 7 -4.93 4.67 11.88
CA ALA A 7 -5.56 3.49 12.48
C ALA A 7 -6.93 3.18 11.83
N THR A 8 -7.72 4.22 11.52
CA THR A 8 -8.99 4.09 10.80
C THR A 8 -8.81 3.51 9.38
N ILE A 9 -7.74 3.91 8.69
CA ILE A 9 -7.41 3.37 7.36
C ILE A 9 -6.93 1.92 7.46
N LEU A 10 -6.07 1.60 8.42
CA LEU A 10 -5.59 0.23 8.65
C LEU A 10 -6.76 -0.72 8.92
N ARG A 11 -7.76 -0.28 9.68
CA ARG A 11 -9.00 -1.04 9.95
C ARG A 11 -9.75 -1.47 8.69
N ARG A 12 -9.60 -0.76 7.57
CA ARG A 12 -10.23 -1.09 6.28
C ARG A 12 -9.50 -2.21 5.52
N CYS A 13 -8.22 -2.46 5.82
CA CYS A 13 -7.48 -3.56 5.20
C CYS A 13 -7.80 -4.88 5.92
N PRO A 14 -8.23 -5.93 5.19
CA PRO A 14 -8.63 -7.21 5.78
C PRO A 14 -7.58 -7.85 6.69
N LEU A 15 -6.28 -7.62 6.42
CA LEU A 15 -5.18 -8.11 7.26
C LEU A 15 -5.25 -7.63 8.72
N PHE A 16 -5.83 -6.45 8.96
CA PHE A 16 -5.88 -5.83 10.28
C PHE A 16 -7.27 -5.88 10.92
N PHE A 17 -8.25 -6.53 10.29
CA PHE A 17 -9.65 -6.52 10.74
C PHE A 17 -9.84 -7.03 12.18
N ASN A 18 -9.04 -8.02 12.57
CA ASN A 18 -9.09 -8.67 13.90
C ASN A 18 -8.23 -7.97 14.97
N LEU A 19 -7.54 -6.87 14.65
CA LEU A 19 -6.75 -6.14 15.63
C LEU A 19 -7.64 -5.30 16.53
N THR A 20 -7.25 -5.21 17.81
CA THR A 20 -7.86 -4.27 18.76
C THR A 20 -7.46 -2.83 18.42
N GLU A 21 -8.16 -1.85 18.98
CA GLU A 21 -7.85 -0.44 18.76
C GLU A 21 -6.41 -0.09 19.14
N GLY A 22 -5.94 -0.55 20.31
CA GLY A 22 -4.56 -0.32 20.74
C GLY A 22 -3.52 -1.01 19.85
N GLN A 23 -3.86 -2.14 19.23
CA GLN A 23 -2.97 -2.79 18.25
C GLN A 23 -2.94 -2.03 16.92
N LEU A 24 -4.08 -1.50 16.46
CA LEU A 24 -4.14 -0.64 15.28
C LEU A 24 -3.34 0.65 15.48
N GLU A 25 -3.48 1.29 16.65
CA GLU A 25 -2.68 2.46 17.01
C GLU A 25 -1.17 2.14 17.05
N ALA A 26 -0.79 0.99 17.59
CA ALA A 26 0.61 0.55 17.59
C ALA A 26 1.15 0.30 16.18
N CYS A 27 0.34 -0.27 15.28
CA CYS A 27 0.70 -0.42 13.86
C CYS A 27 0.82 0.96 13.18
N ALA A 28 -0.14 1.84 13.41
CA ALA A 28 -0.15 3.20 12.87
C ALA A 28 1.09 3.99 13.32
N ALA A 29 1.50 3.86 14.59
CA ALA A 29 2.66 4.54 15.14
C ALA A 29 4.00 4.04 14.57
N LYS A 30 4.04 2.80 14.05
CA LYS A 30 5.22 2.20 13.41
C LYS A 30 5.20 2.31 11.88
N SER A 31 4.13 2.87 11.32
CA SER A 31 3.97 3.03 9.87
C SER A 31 4.62 4.33 9.41
N THR A 32 5.12 4.34 8.18
CA THR A 32 5.70 5.53 7.56
C THR A 32 4.93 5.87 6.31
N PHE A 33 4.47 7.12 6.20
CA PHE A 33 3.79 7.59 5.01
C PHE A 33 4.76 7.77 3.84
N ARG A 34 4.34 7.38 2.63
CA ARG A 34 5.07 7.65 1.39
C ARG A 34 4.17 8.37 0.40
N VAL A 35 4.56 9.59 0.05
CA VAL A 35 3.95 10.33 -1.06
C VAL A 35 4.69 9.97 -2.32
N LEU A 36 3.97 9.48 -3.31
CA LEU A 36 4.51 9.06 -4.60
C LEU A 36 3.85 9.84 -5.74
N SER A 37 4.65 10.17 -6.74
CA SER A 37 4.23 10.90 -7.93
C SER A 37 3.77 9.94 -9.02
N ALA A 38 2.91 10.43 -9.92
CA ALA A 38 2.47 9.64 -11.07
C ALA A 38 3.67 9.10 -11.86
N GLY A 39 3.65 7.80 -12.16
CA GLY A 39 4.75 7.11 -12.84
C GLY A 39 5.82 6.51 -11.93
N ASP A 40 5.82 6.83 -10.63
CA ASP A 40 6.74 6.20 -9.68
C ASP A 40 6.43 4.72 -9.49
N ASN A 41 7.48 3.92 -9.36
CA ASN A 41 7.36 2.52 -8.95
C ASN A 41 7.32 2.47 -7.42
N VAL A 42 6.30 1.81 -6.87
CA VAL A 42 6.15 1.63 -5.42
C VAL A 42 7.15 0.60 -4.88
N VAL A 43 7.32 -0.49 -5.63
CA VAL A 43 8.29 -1.56 -5.34
C VAL A 43 9.06 -1.80 -6.63
N LYS A 44 10.38 -1.69 -6.58
CA LYS A 44 11.23 -2.13 -7.68
C LYS A 44 11.35 -3.65 -7.59
N THR A 45 11.17 -4.33 -8.71
CA THR A 45 11.65 -5.70 -8.87
C THR A 45 13.09 -5.73 -8.37
N ASP A 46 13.42 -6.64 -7.46
CA ASP A 46 14.73 -6.83 -6.81
C ASP A 46 14.88 -6.22 -5.40
N ASP A 47 13.93 -5.40 -4.92
CA ASP A 47 13.86 -5.10 -3.48
C ASP A 47 13.33 -6.33 -2.74
N VAL A 48 14.10 -6.81 -1.75
CA VAL A 48 13.67 -7.86 -0.82
C VAL A 48 12.44 -7.34 -0.10
N GLY A 49 11.26 -7.89 -0.42
CA GLY A 49 9.98 -7.43 0.10
C GLY A 49 9.86 -7.67 1.60
N ASP A 50 10.17 -6.65 2.41
CA ASP A 50 9.97 -6.62 3.86
C ASP A 50 8.78 -5.75 4.29
N SER A 51 8.12 -5.11 3.32
CA SER A 51 7.11 -4.07 3.55
C SER A 51 5.78 -4.41 2.86
N MET A 52 4.68 -4.12 3.54
CA MET A 52 3.34 -4.06 2.96
C MET A 52 2.87 -2.60 2.88
N PHE A 53 2.00 -2.32 1.92
CA PHE A 53 1.49 -0.97 1.68
C PHE A 53 -0.03 -0.95 1.78
N VAL A 54 -0.58 0.16 2.27
CA VAL A 54 -2.01 0.44 2.28
C VAL A 54 -2.22 1.72 1.48
N VAL A 55 -3.16 1.73 0.53
CA VAL A 55 -3.45 2.97 -0.20
C VAL A 55 -4.26 3.88 0.70
N VAL A 56 -3.67 4.98 1.17
CA VAL A 56 -4.36 5.98 1.98
C VAL A 56 -5.18 6.92 1.08
N LYS A 57 -4.60 7.35 -0.03
CA LYS A 57 -5.23 8.24 -1.02
C LYS A 57 -4.72 7.95 -2.42
N GLY A 58 -5.58 7.94 -3.43
CA GLY A 58 -5.20 7.70 -4.83
C GLY A 58 -5.28 6.23 -5.25
N THR A 59 -4.48 5.83 -6.25
CA THR A 59 -4.53 4.46 -6.81
C THR A 59 -3.18 3.92 -7.25
N VAL A 60 -2.96 2.62 -7.06
CA VAL A 60 -1.75 1.89 -7.50
C VAL A 60 -2.13 0.77 -8.47
N ALA A 61 -1.41 0.67 -9.59
CA ALA A 61 -1.52 -0.44 -10.54
C ALA A 61 -0.41 -1.48 -10.29
N CYS A 62 -0.74 -2.76 -10.38
CA CYS A 62 0.23 -3.85 -10.44
C CYS A 62 0.42 -4.25 -11.90
N LEU A 63 1.66 -4.22 -12.37
CA LEU A 63 2.09 -4.55 -13.71
C LEU A 63 2.90 -5.85 -13.71
N VAL A 64 2.61 -6.73 -14.67
CA VAL A 64 3.41 -7.94 -14.97
C VAL A 64 3.75 -7.91 -16.45
N GLY A 65 5.04 -7.91 -16.79
CA GLY A 65 5.48 -7.75 -18.18
C GLY A 65 5.01 -6.43 -18.82
N GLY A 66 4.82 -5.38 -18.01
CA GLY A 66 4.30 -4.08 -18.46
C GLY A 66 2.78 -4.00 -18.62
N VAL A 67 2.05 -5.11 -18.43
CA VAL A 67 0.58 -5.15 -18.52
C VAL A 67 -0.04 -5.00 -17.13
N GLU A 68 -1.02 -4.12 -16.98
CA GLU A 68 -1.78 -3.99 -15.74
C GLU A 68 -2.62 -5.24 -15.49
N VAL A 69 -2.35 -5.91 -14.37
CA VAL A 69 -3.06 -7.13 -13.95
C VAL A 69 -4.00 -6.89 -12.77
N ARG A 70 -3.81 -5.79 -12.02
CA ARG A 70 -4.64 -5.42 -10.87
C ARG A 70 -4.49 -3.94 -10.53
N ARG A 71 -5.53 -3.35 -9.94
CA ARG A 71 -5.53 -2.01 -9.37
C ARG A 71 -5.92 -2.03 -7.89
N PHE A 72 -5.30 -1.16 -7.10
CA PHE A 72 -5.56 -0.93 -5.69
C PHE A 72 -6.01 0.53 -5.47
N CYS A 73 -7.10 0.70 -4.75
CA CYS A 73 -7.71 1.98 -4.38
C CYS A 73 -7.66 2.17 -2.86
N GLU A 74 -8.10 3.34 -2.40
CA GLU A 74 -8.09 3.73 -0.98
C GLU A 74 -8.66 2.65 -0.03
N GLY A 75 -7.90 2.32 1.01
CA GLY A 75 -8.20 1.29 2.00
C GLY A 75 -7.78 -0.13 1.60
N GLN A 76 -7.32 -0.34 0.36
CA GLN A 76 -6.80 -1.63 -0.09
C GLN A 76 -5.30 -1.75 0.19
N CYS A 77 -4.84 -2.98 0.42
CA CYS A 77 -3.46 -3.30 0.74
C CYS A 77 -2.83 -4.23 -0.30
N PHE A 78 -1.50 -4.15 -0.43
CA PHE A 78 -0.69 -4.99 -1.32
C PHE A 78 0.72 -5.20 -0.75
N GLY A 79 1.50 -6.09 -1.37
CA GLY A 79 2.82 -6.51 -0.85
C GLY A 79 2.75 -7.67 0.15
N GLU A 80 1.55 -8.16 0.48
CA GLU A 80 1.30 -9.24 1.45
C GLU A 80 1.72 -10.64 0.96
N VAL A 81 1.92 -10.82 -0.35
CA VAL A 81 2.38 -12.08 -0.96
C VAL A 81 3.55 -11.80 -1.91
N VAL A 82 4.76 -12.16 -1.48
CA VAL A 82 5.94 -12.25 -2.34
C VAL A 82 5.87 -13.57 -3.10
N ILE A 83 5.16 -13.60 -4.23
CA ILE A 83 5.24 -14.72 -5.18
C ILE A 83 6.43 -14.45 -6.10
N TYR A 84 7.25 -15.47 -6.32
CA TYR A 84 8.47 -15.53 -7.16
C TYR A 84 8.36 -15.01 -8.62
N ALA A 85 7.27 -14.35 -9.01
CA ALA A 85 7.11 -13.66 -10.28
C ALA A 85 7.41 -12.16 -10.10
N THR A 86 8.31 -11.62 -10.92
CA THR A 86 8.58 -10.19 -11.07
C THR A 86 7.28 -9.39 -11.23
N ARG A 87 6.82 -8.76 -10.15
CA ARG A 87 5.68 -7.82 -10.14
C ARG A 87 6.21 -6.41 -9.92
N THR A 88 5.86 -5.48 -10.80
CA THR A 88 6.15 -4.06 -10.61
C THR A 88 4.85 -3.36 -10.21
N TYR A 89 4.82 -2.67 -9.08
CA TYR A 89 3.69 -1.82 -8.72
C TYR A 89 4.01 -0.39 -9.18
N ARG A 90 3.15 0.20 -10.01
CA ARG A 90 3.31 1.54 -10.59
C ARG A 90 2.05 2.37 -10.36
N LEU A 91 2.20 3.65 -10.08
CA LEU A 91 1.06 4.58 -10.00
C LEU A 91 0.50 4.89 -11.39
N ASN A 92 -0.82 4.81 -11.57
CA ASN A 92 -1.50 5.24 -12.80
C ASN A 92 -1.86 6.74 -12.69
N GLN A 93 -1.78 7.48 -13.80
CA GLN A 93 -1.66 8.95 -13.80
C GLN A 93 -2.94 9.71 -13.43
N GLU A 94 -2.75 10.76 -12.60
CA GLU A 94 -3.24 12.16 -12.74
C GLU A 94 -3.18 12.89 -11.38
N HIS A 95 -3.11 12.16 -10.26
CA HIS A 95 -3.09 12.73 -8.90
C HIS A 95 -2.06 12.07 -7.97
N PRO A 96 -1.44 12.83 -7.04
CA PRO A 96 -0.51 12.28 -6.05
C PRO A 96 -1.17 11.21 -5.19
N THR A 97 -0.45 10.11 -4.93
CA THR A 97 -0.91 8.98 -4.12
C THR A 97 -0.17 8.94 -2.79
N LEU A 98 -0.92 8.73 -1.71
CA LEU A 98 -0.39 8.53 -0.36
C LEU A 98 -0.52 7.05 -0.01
N LEU A 99 0.61 6.45 0.35
CA LEU A 99 0.71 5.11 0.91
C LEU A 99 1.03 5.18 2.40
#